data_AF-L7W7L5-F1
#
_entry.id   AF-L7W7L5-F1
#
_cell.length_a   1.000
_cell.length_b   1.000
_cell.length_c   1.000
_cell.angle_alpha   90.00
_cell.angle_beta   90.00
_cell.angle_gamma   90.00
#
_symmetry.space_group_name_H-M   'P 1'
#
loop_
_entity.id
_entity.type
_entity.pdbx_description
1 polymer ?
#
loop_
_entity_poly.entity_id
_entity_poly.type
_entity_poly.pdbx_seq_one_letter_code
_entity_poly.pdbx_strand_id
1 'polypeptide(L)'
;MTISTLPLTDLRESFDNDAAILGSILDMFLVEVPQDYLLLHQNIKNGDYHAAGLQAHKVKSSYRTLGINDMASILQKIEDSAKNNENTEMIPELLSEFNEKYEHVNNQVAYTKEQL
;
A
#
# COMPACT_ATOMS: atom_id res chain seq x y z
N MET A 1 -21.79 -2.65 -0.18
CA MET A 1 -20.74 -2.73 -1.22
C MET A 1 -20.38 -4.19 -1.42
N THR A 2 -20.36 -4.69 -2.64
CA THR A 2 -19.86 -6.03 -2.96
C THR A 2 -18.34 -5.97 -3.06
N ILE A 3 -17.62 -6.81 -2.32
CA ILE A 3 -16.16 -6.92 -2.40
C ILE A 3 -15.81 -7.80 -3.60
N SER A 4 -14.84 -7.39 -4.41
CA SER A 4 -14.33 -8.14 -5.58
C SER A 4 -12.88 -8.55 -5.38
N THR A 5 -12.45 -9.61 -6.07
CA THR A 5 -11.06 -10.06 -6.06
C THR A 5 -10.15 -9.11 -6.86
N LEU A 6 -8.89 -9.02 -6.46
CA LEU A 6 -7.83 -8.42 -7.26
C LEU A 6 -7.46 -9.36 -8.41
N PRO A 7 -7.19 -8.82 -9.62
CA PRO A 7 -6.81 -9.65 -10.76
C PRO A 7 -5.44 -10.33 -10.56
N LEU A 8 -4.51 -9.64 -9.87
CA LEU A 8 -3.14 -10.09 -9.61
C LEU A 8 -2.39 -10.52 -10.89
N THR A 9 -2.69 -9.92 -12.05
CA THR A 9 -2.19 -10.35 -13.36
C THR A 9 -0.68 -10.51 -13.40
N ASP A 10 0.06 -9.44 -13.11
CA ASP A 10 1.53 -9.45 -13.16
C ASP A 10 2.14 -10.45 -12.17
N LEU A 11 1.50 -10.61 -11.00
CA LEU A 11 1.95 -11.51 -9.95
C LEU A 11 1.73 -12.98 -10.36
N ARG A 12 0.55 -13.30 -10.93
CA ARG A 12 0.24 -14.63 -11.46
C ARG A 12 1.19 -15.01 -12.58
N GLU A 13 1.50 -14.08 -13.48
CA GLU A 13 2.47 -14.31 -14.56
C GLU A 13 3.89 -14.53 -14.01
N SER A 14 4.30 -13.76 -13.00
CA SER A 14 5.64 -13.87 -12.40
C SER A 14 5.90 -15.19 -11.67
N PHE A 15 4.85 -15.87 -11.22
CA PHE A 15 4.93 -17.09 -10.41
C PHE A 15 4.19 -18.28 -11.04
N ASP A 16 3.98 -18.28 -12.36
CA ASP A 16 3.32 -19.36 -13.10
C ASP A 16 1.98 -19.82 -12.47
N ASN A 17 1.23 -18.86 -11.92
CA ASN A 17 -0.04 -19.06 -11.24
C ASN A 17 0.02 -19.99 -10.01
N ASP A 18 1.18 -20.12 -9.36
CA ASP A 18 1.35 -20.91 -8.13
C ASP A 18 0.57 -20.31 -6.95
N ALA A 19 -0.55 -20.93 -6.61
CA ALA A 19 -1.45 -20.47 -5.55
C ALA A 19 -0.78 -20.40 -4.17
N ALA A 20 0.21 -21.27 -3.88
CA ALA A 20 0.90 -21.25 -2.58
C ALA A 20 1.83 -20.03 -2.46
N ILE A 21 2.53 -19.70 -3.54
CA ILE A 21 3.36 -18.48 -3.59
C ILE A 21 2.48 -17.23 -3.53
N LEU A 22 1.41 -17.17 -4.33
CA LEU A 22 0.47 -16.05 -4.33
C LEU A 22 -0.16 -15.86 -2.95
N GLY A 23 -0.62 -16.93 -2.31
CA GLY A 23 -1.17 -16.89 -0.95
C GLY A 23 -0.17 -16.35 0.06
N SER A 24 1.10 -16.77 -0.03
CA SER A 24 2.18 -16.29 0.84
C SER A 24 2.46 -14.78 0.68
N ILE A 25 2.39 -14.27 -0.55
CA ILE A 25 2.58 -12.84 -0.83
C ILE A 25 1.42 -12.02 -0.28
N LEU A 26 0.18 -12.49 -0.45
CA LEU A 26 -1.00 -11.83 0.14
C LEU A 26 -0.96 -11.88 1.67
N ASP A 27 -0.47 -12.98 2.26
CA ASP A 27 -0.25 -13.07 3.71
C ASP A 27 0.76 -12.07 4.22
N MET A 28 1.91 -11.96 3.56
CA MET A 28 2.93 -10.97 3.89
C MET A 28 2.36 -9.55 3.81
N PHE A 29 1.59 -9.24 2.76
CA PHE A 29 0.92 -7.95 2.63
C PHE A 29 -0.01 -7.68 3.83
N LEU A 30 -0.88 -8.62 4.19
CA LEU A 30 -1.86 -8.46 5.27
C LEU A 30 -1.22 -8.33 6.66
N VAL A 31 0.01 -8.80 6.83
CA VAL A 31 0.77 -8.68 8.09
C VAL A 31 1.60 -7.40 8.14
N GLU A 32 2.34 -7.09 7.07
CA GLU A 32 3.34 -6.02 7.07
C GLU A 32 2.70 -4.65 6.82
N VAL A 33 1.78 -4.55 5.85
CA VAL A 33 1.18 -3.27 5.45
C VAL A 33 0.46 -2.56 6.61
N PRO A 34 -0.29 -3.23 7.50
CA PRO A 34 -0.88 -2.57 8.65
C PRO A 34 0.14 -1.95 9.61
N GLN A 35 1.27 -2.61 9.84
CA GLN A 35 2.32 -2.10 10.71
C GLN A 35 3.00 -0.88 10.08
N ASP A 36 3.36 -1.01 8.80
CA ASP A 36 3.99 0.03 8.03
C ASP A 36 3.08 1.26 7.83
N TYR A 37 1.77 1.03 7.68
CA TYR A 37 0.74 2.07 7.62
C TYR A 37 0.64 2.86 8.92
N LEU A 38 0.63 2.17 10.07
CA LEU A 38 0.61 2.83 11.38
C LEU A 38 1.86 3.69 11.60
N LEU A 39 3.02 3.20 11.17
CA LEU A 39 4.27 3.94 11.28
C LEU A 39 4.27 5.19 10.37
N LEU A 40 3.71 5.07 9.16
CA LEU A 40 3.54 6.20 8.24
C LEU A 40 2.68 7.30 8.89
N HIS A 41 1.55 6.92 9.48
CA HIS A 41 0.67 7.82 10.23
C HIS A 41 1.40 8.52 11.38
N GLN A 42 2.17 7.77 12.17
CA GLN A 42 2.92 8.32 13.29
C GLN A 42 3.97 9.33 12.84
N ASN A 43 4.73 9.01 11.81
CA ASN A 43 5.76 9.92 11.27
C ASN A 43 5.14 11.22 10.76
N ILE A 44 4.05 11.13 9.99
CA ILE A 44 3.33 12.31 9.48
C ILE A 44 2.77 13.15 10.63
N LYS A 45 2.15 12.50 11.63
CA LYS A 45 1.61 13.19 12.82
C LYS A 45 2.69 13.92 13.62
N ASN A 46 3.89 13.35 13.71
CA ASN A 46 5.02 13.93 14.41
C ASN A 46 5.77 14.98 13.59
N GLY A 47 5.40 15.19 12.33
CA GLY A 47 6.09 16.09 11.41
C GLY A 47 7.44 15.56 10.91
N ASP A 48 7.76 14.29 11.16
CA ASP A 48 8.97 13.63 10.64
C ASP A 48 8.73 13.18 9.20
N TYR A 49 8.71 14.15 8.28
CA TYR A 49 8.42 13.88 6.88
C TYR A 49 9.51 13.06 6.20
N HIS A 50 10.77 13.14 6.65
CA HIS A 50 11.83 12.28 6.14
C HIS A 50 11.52 10.81 6.43
N ALA A 51 11.20 10.47 7.68
CA ALA A 51 10.81 9.11 8.05
C ALA A 51 9.48 8.71 7.39
N ALA A 52 8.54 9.64 7.22
CA ALA A 52 7.30 9.38 6.49
C ALA A 52 7.55 8.99 5.03
N GLY A 53 8.48 9.67 4.33
CA GLY A 53 8.83 9.35 2.96
C GLY A 53 9.45 7.95 2.82
N LEU A 54 10.36 7.58 3.72
CA LEU A 54 10.93 6.23 3.76
C LEU A 54 9.85 5.17 4.02
N GLN A 55 8.89 5.49 4.87
CA GLN A 55 7.80 4.58 5.19
C GLN A 55 6.80 4.46 4.04
N ALA A 56 6.47 5.56 3.37
CA ALA A 56 5.64 5.58 2.17
C ALA A 56 6.26 4.74 1.05
N HIS A 57 7.58 4.76 0.87
CA HIS A 57 8.30 3.92 -0.09
C HIS A 57 8.07 2.41 0.13
N LYS A 58 8.10 1.96 1.39
CA LYS A 58 7.87 0.56 1.76
C LYS A 58 6.44 0.15 1.45
N VAL A 59 5.46 0.89 1.97
CA VAL A 59 4.03 0.63 1.72
C VAL A 59 3.75 0.64 0.21
N LYS A 60 4.31 1.62 -0.52
CA LYS A 60 4.12 1.76 -1.98
C LYS A 60 4.55 0.50 -2.73
N SER A 61 5.69 -0.08 -2.34
CA SER A 61 6.21 -1.29 -2.97
C SER A 61 5.24 -2.46 -2.81
N SER A 62 4.68 -2.66 -1.61
CA SER A 62 3.68 -3.71 -1.36
C SER A 62 2.43 -3.55 -2.24
N TYR A 63 1.93 -2.32 -2.39
CA TYR A 63 0.78 -2.06 -3.28
C TYR A 63 1.11 -2.26 -4.76
N ARG A 64 2.31 -1.86 -5.20
CA ARG A 64 2.79 -2.10 -6.57
C ARG A 64 2.93 -3.58 -6.90
N THR A 65 3.45 -4.39 -5.98
CA THR A 65 3.56 -5.84 -6.14
C THR A 65 2.21 -6.49 -6.44
N LEU A 66 1.12 -5.98 -5.85
CA LEU A 66 -0.24 -6.47 -6.11
C LEU A 66 -0.94 -5.80 -7.30
N GLY A 67 -0.26 -4.89 -8.02
CA GLY A 67 -0.84 -4.14 -9.14
C GLY A 67 -1.79 -3.02 -8.75
N ILE A 68 -1.82 -2.60 -7.48
CA ILE A 68 -2.74 -1.59 -6.94
C ILE A 68 -2.16 -0.18 -7.15
N ASN A 69 -2.14 0.22 -8.43
CA ASN A 69 -1.40 1.40 -8.89
C ASN A 69 -1.95 2.74 -8.41
N ASP A 70 -3.25 2.85 -8.13
CA ASP A 70 -3.85 4.09 -7.67
C ASP A 70 -3.37 4.46 -6.25
N MET A 71 -3.41 3.50 -5.33
CA MET A 71 -2.88 3.65 -3.98
C MET A 71 -1.36 3.85 -3.98
N ALA A 72 -0.63 3.11 -4.81
CA ALA A 72 0.81 3.30 -4.97
C ALA A 72 1.17 4.70 -5.49
N SER A 73 0.33 5.30 -6.34
CA SER A 73 0.54 6.67 -6.84
C SER A 73 0.42 7.71 -5.73
N ILE A 74 -0.53 7.55 -4.80
CA ILE A 74 -0.69 8.45 -3.65
C ILE A 74 0.55 8.37 -2.73
N LEU A 75 0.98 7.16 -2.41
CA LEU A 75 2.18 6.94 -1.59
C LEU A 75 3.46 7.47 -2.26
N GLN A 76 3.55 7.39 -3.59
CA GLN A 76 4.63 7.99 -4.34
C GLN A 76 4.66 9.52 -4.19
N LYS A 77 3.51 10.19 -4.22
CA LYS A 77 3.45 11.65 -3.99
C LYS A 77 3.95 12.00 -2.59
N ILE A 78 3.57 11.23 -1.57
CA ILE A 78 4.07 11.42 -0.19
C ILE A 78 5.59 11.28 -0.14
N GLU A 79 6.13 10.21 -0.75
CA GLU A 79 7.57 9.95 -0.82
C GLU A 79 8.32 11.07 -1.55
N ASP A 80 7.84 11.51 -2.70
CA ASP A 80 8.49 12.54 -3.51
C ASP A 80 8.50 13.89 -2.77
N SER A 81 7.36 14.29 -2.18
CA SER A 81 7.28 15.51 -1.35
C SER A 81 8.24 15.47 -0.16
N ALA A 82 8.29 14.33 0.55
CA ALA A 82 9.19 14.13 1.68
C ALA A 82 10.67 14.15 1.27
N LYS A 83 11.03 13.46 0.19
CA LYS A 83 12.40 13.32 -0.29
C LYS A 83 12.97 14.63 -0.81
N ASN A 84 12.16 15.43 -1.50
CA ASN A 84 12.58 16.70 -2.07
C ASN A 84 12.43 17.87 -1.09
N ASN A 85 11.76 17.64 0.06
CA ASN A 85 11.38 18.68 1.01
C ASN A 85 10.53 19.79 0.34
N GLU A 86 9.63 19.36 -0.55
CA GLU A 86 8.76 20.22 -1.37
C GLU A 86 7.30 19.82 -1.16
N ASN A 87 6.41 20.81 -1.01
CA ASN A 87 4.98 20.60 -0.77
C ASN A 87 4.69 19.67 0.43
N THR A 88 5.51 19.73 1.48
CA THR A 88 5.37 18.87 2.66
C THR A 88 4.05 19.12 3.41
N GLU A 89 3.48 20.32 3.26
CA GLU A 89 2.15 20.70 3.72
C GLU A 89 1.01 19.89 3.09
N MET A 90 1.23 19.27 1.92
CA MET A 90 0.24 18.42 1.25
C MET A 90 0.26 16.97 1.76
N ILE A 91 1.32 16.54 2.45
CA ILE A 91 1.48 15.15 2.92
C ILE A 91 0.29 14.67 3.78
N PRO A 92 -0.26 15.47 4.72
CA PRO A 92 -1.45 15.06 5.47
C PRO A 92 -2.70 14.87 4.61
N GLU A 93 -2.89 15.68 3.58
CA GLU A 93 -4.03 15.57 2.65
C GLU A 93 -3.89 14.30 1.79
N LEU A 94 -2.69 14.03 1.27
CA LEU A 94 -2.39 12.80 0.54
C LEU A 94 -2.61 11.55 1.41
N LEU A 95 -2.23 11.60 2.69
CA LEU A 95 -2.52 10.52 3.63
C LEU A 95 -4.04 10.34 3.83
N SER A 96 -4.80 11.43 3.86
CA SER A 96 -6.27 11.36 3.94
C SER A 96 -6.86 10.69 2.71
N GLU A 97 -6.42 11.06 1.49
CA GLU A 97 -6.85 10.43 0.24
C GLU A 97 -6.56 8.91 0.25
N PHE A 98 -5.39 8.51 0.75
CA PHE A 98 -5.02 7.11 0.91
C PHE A 98 -5.96 6.39 1.91
N ASN A 99 -6.27 7.02 3.04
CA ASN A 99 -7.10 6.44 4.09
C ASN A 99 -8.53 6.14 3.63
N GLU A 100 -9.10 6.94 2.73
CA GLU A 100 -10.46 6.75 2.21
C GLU A 100 -10.65 5.37 1.54
N LYS A 101 -9.57 4.80 1.00
CA LYS A 101 -9.60 3.52 0.27
C LYS A 101 -8.92 2.39 1.03
N TYR A 102 -8.14 2.69 2.06
CA TYR A 102 -7.28 1.74 2.76
C TYR A 102 -8.03 0.49 3.25
N GLU A 103 -9.14 0.69 3.97
CA GLU A 103 -9.93 -0.44 4.50
C GLU A 103 -10.52 -1.30 3.39
N HIS A 104 -11.05 -0.66 2.33
CA HIS A 104 -11.62 -1.36 1.20
C HIS A 104 -10.58 -2.23 0.50
N VAL A 105 -9.39 -1.69 0.25
CA VAL A 105 -8.30 -2.42 -0.42
C VAL A 105 -7.80 -3.58 0.43
N ASN A 106 -7.59 -3.38 1.74
CA ASN A 106 -7.19 -4.47 2.63
C ASN A 106 -8.23 -5.60 2.64
N ASN A 107 -9.52 -5.25 2.66
CA ASN A 107 -10.61 -6.23 2.58
C ASN A 107 -10.62 -6.96 1.23
N GLN A 108 -10.31 -6.27 0.13
CA GLN A 108 -10.15 -6.91 -1.19
C GLN A 108 -8.97 -7.87 -1.22
N VAL A 109 -7.82 -7.52 -0.62
CA VAL A 109 -6.65 -8.41 -0.52
C VAL A 109 -6.99 -9.67 0.27
N ALA A 110 -7.61 -9.51 1.44
CA ALA A 110 -8.04 -10.63 2.28
C ALA A 110 -9.04 -11.52 1.55
N TYR A 111 -10.06 -10.93 0.91
CA TYR A 111 -11.03 -11.67 0.12
C TYR A 111 -10.38 -12.40 -1.06
N THR A 112 -9.45 -11.76 -1.79
CA THR A 112 -8.72 -12.39 -2.89
C THR A 112 -7.97 -13.62 -2.43
N LYS A 113 -7.31 -13.55 -1.26
CA LYS A 113 -6.60 -14.67 -0.67
C LYS A 113 -7.54 -15.85 -0.36
N GLU A 114 -8.73 -15.58 0.17
CA GLU A 114 -9.73 -16.63 0.45
C GLU A 114 -10.24 -17.33 -0.81
N GLN A 115 -10.05 -16.73 -1.99
CA GLN A 115 -10.46 -17.29 -3.28
C GLN A 115 -9.30 -17.93 -4.09
N LEU A 116 -8.08 -17.95 -3.55
CA LEU A 116 -6.95 -18.69 -4.14
C LEU A 116 -7.05 -20.19 -3.83
#